data_AF-G7KSZ6-F1
#
_entry.id   AF-G7KSZ6-F1
#
_cell.length_a   1.000
_cell.length_b   1.000
_cell.length_c   1.000
_cell.angle_alpha   90.00
_cell.angle_beta   90.00
_cell.angle_gamma   90.00
#
_symmetry.space_group_name_H-M   'P 1'
#
loop_
_entity.id
_entity.type
_entity.pdbx_description
1 polymer ?
#
loop_
_entity_poly.entity_id
_entity_poly.type
_entity_poly.pdbx_seq_one_letter_code
_entity_poly.pdbx_strand_id
1 'polypeptide(L)'
;MNRLQEARDLFQDIKRRGIKPKVVTYTVLLHGRLKQAYLKMHSSPEEIKGNDATYNDSTILRDMEEMKVSPNVDIYTVLIDGHIKIYNFEKAVRFFNEIIDQGLKPDRVTYTALIWGLLNGRQKEIAIIYYDEMSSKGMTKPLLIPSGDKKFEREDNHR
;
A
#
# COMPACT_ATOMS: atom_id res chain seq x y z
N MET A 1 -15.18 21.14 -8.66
CA MET A 1 -13.71 21.03 -8.54
C MET A 1 -13.42 19.78 -7.73
N ASN A 2 -12.48 18.93 -8.16
CA ASN A 2 -12.17 17.67 -7.47
C ASN A 2 -11.19 17.96 -6.32
N ARG A 3 -11.49 17.54 -5.08
CA ARG A 3 -10.60 17.72 -3.90
C ARG A 3 -9.18 17.20 -4.13
N LEU A 4 -9.02 16.19 -4.99
CA LEU A 4 -7.70 15.70 -5.39
C LEU A 4 -6.93 16.71 -6.25
N GLN A 5 -7.62 17.45 -7.12
CA GLN A 5 -6.99 18.49 -7.94
C GLN A 5 -6.50 19.63 -7.05
N GLU A 6 -7.31 20.08 -6.09
CA GLU A 6 -6.90 21.10 -5.12
C GLU A 6 -5.68 20.67 -4.31
N ALA A 7 -5.63 19.42 -3.86
CA ALA A 7 -4.47 18.87 -3.14
C ALA A 7 -3.19 18.87 -4.01
N ARG A 8 -3.32 18.60 -5.32
CA ARG A 8 -2.20 18.67 -6.27
C ARG A 8 -1.75 20.10 -6.52
N ASP A 9 -2.68 21.02 -6.71
CA ASP A 9 -2.37 22.43 -6.96
C ASP A 9 -1.65 23.04 -5.75
N LEU A 10 -2.12 22.74 -4.54
CA LEU A 10 -1.45 23.11 -3.29
C LEU A 10 -0.04 22.50 -3.19
N PHE A 11 0.11 21.22 -3.57
CA PHE A 11 1.42 20.56 -3.56
C PHE A 11 2.42 21.24 -4.51
N GLN A 12 1.98 21.62 -5.72
CA GLN A 12 2.84 22.38 -6.64
C GLN A 12 3.20 23.76 -6.08
N ASP A 13 2.26 24.45 -5.44
CA ASP A 13 2.51 25.75 -4.82
C ASP A 13 3.54 25.65 -3.68
N ILE A 14 3.44 24.61 -2.82
CA ILE A 14 4.44 24.30 -1.79
C ILE A 14 5.84 24.18 -2.42
N LYS A 15 5.98 23.42 -3.52
CA LYS A 15 7.26 23.27 -4.22
C LYS A 15 7.75 24.59 -4.83
N ARG A 16 6.87 25.36 -5.49
CA ARG A 16 7.21 26.66 -6.11
C ARG A 16 7.70 27.69 -5.10
N ARG A 17 7.18 27.65 -3.87
CA ARG A 17 7.61 28.50 -2.77
C ARG A 17 8.90 28.02 -2.09
N GLY A 18 9.52 26.94 -2.57
CA GLY A 18 10.73 26.36 -1.98
C GLY A 18 10.49 25.69 -0.63
N ILE A 19 9.23 25.39 -0.28
CA ILE A 19 8.89 24.73 0.97
C ILE A 19 9.03 23.22 0.76
N LYS A 20 9.87 22.57 1.58
CA LYS A 20 10.05 21.12 1.52
C LYS A 20 8.78 20.40 2.01
N PRO A 21 8.10 19.59 1.15
CA PRO A 21 6.97 18.80 1.58
C PRO A 21 7.37 17.76 2.63
N LYS A 22 6.41 17.37 3.47
CA LYS A 22 6.62 16.32 4.48
C LYS A 22 6.00 15.01 4.01
N VAL A 23 6.38 13.89 4.64
CA VAL A 23 5.82 12.55 4.37
C VAL A 23 4.28 12.58 4.34
N VAL A 24 3.66 13.23 5.33
CA VAL A 24 2.18 13.37 5.41
C VAL A 24 1.57 14.03 4.16
N THR A 25 2.27 14.97 3.53
CA THR A 25 1.80 15.64 2.30
C THR A 25 1.68 14.62 1.17
N TYR A 26 2.68 13.76 1.02
CA TYR A 26 2.67 12.69 0.02
C TYR A 26 1.65 11.59 0.36
N THR A 27 1.47 11.24 1.63
CA THR A 27 0.43 10.29 2.08
C THR A 27 -0.97 10.74 1.64
N VAL A 28 -1.28 12.03 1.75
CA VAL A 28 -2.58 12.59 1.31
C VAL A 28 -2.76 12.44 -0.21
N LEU A 29 -1.71 12.73 -1.00
CA LEU A 29 -1.76 12.58 -2.46
C LEU A 29 -1.97 11.12 -2.87
N LEU A 30 -1.28 10.19 -2.20
CA LEU A 30 -1.43 8.75 -2.42
C LEU A 30 -2.84 8.27 -2.10
N HIS A 31 -3.38 8.62 -0.92
CA HIS A 31 -4.75 8.26 -0.56
C HIS A 31 -5.78 8.81 -1.55
N GLY A 32 -5.64 10.07 -1.95
CA GLY A 32 -6.56 10.69 -2.91
C GLY A 32 -6.53 9.98 -4.28
N ARG A 33 -5.34 9.66 -4.78
CA ARG A 33 -5.15 8.89 -6.02
C ARG A 33 -5.74 7.49 -5.91
N LEU A 34 -5.39 6.74 -4.87
CA LEU A 34 -5.85 5.36 -4.67
C LEU A 34 -7.38 5.31 -4.50
N LYS A 35 -7.96 6.26 -3.78
CA LYS A 35 -9.41 6.43 -3.70
C LYS A 35 -10.04 6.69 -5.06
N GLN A 36 -9.43 7.55 -5.88
CA GLN A 36 -9.93 7.79 -7.23
C GLN A 36 -9.87 6.50 -8.07
N ALA A 37 -8.76 5.76 -8.03
CA ALA A 37 -8.61 4.48 -8.74
C ALA A 37 -9.65 3.45 -8.28
N TYR A 38 -9.90 3.36 -6.97
CA TYR A 38 -10.94 2.51 -6.40
C TYR A 38 -12.32 2.87 -6.94
N LEU A 39 -12.68 4.17 -6.93
CA LEU A 39 -13.94 4.63 -7.50
C LEU A 39 -14.01 4.28 -9.00
N LYS A 40 -12.90 4.39 -9.76
CA LYS A 40 -12.91 4.03 -11.18
C LYS A 40 -13.25 2.57 -11.46
N MET A 41 -12.80 1.69 -10.58
CA MET A 41 -13.08 0.26 -10.69
C MET A 41 -14.53 -0.08 -10.36
N HIS A 42 -15.20 0.74 -9.54
CA HIS A 42 -16.53 0.47 -9.00
C HIS A 42 -17.61 1.44 -9.52
N SER A 43 -17.28 2.28 -10.51
CA SER A 43 -18.19 3.25 -11.15
C SER A 43 -18.31 2.99 -12.66
N SER A 44 -19.37 3.50 -13.29
CA SER A 44 -19.56 3.43 -14.75
C SER A 44 -18.42 4.15 -15.49
N PRO A 45 -17.93 3.62 -16.63
CA PRO A 45 -16.87 4.25 -17.44
C PRO A 45 -17.13 5.72 -17.82
N GLU A 46 -18.40 6.12 -17.86
CA GLU A 46 -18.85 7.44 -18.33
C GLU A 46 -18.68 8.57 -17.29
N GLU A 47 -18.59 8.24 -16.00
CA GLU A 47 -18.57 9.24 -14.91
C GLU A 47 -17.19 9.83 -14.63
N ILE A 48 -16.14 9.33 -15.27
CA ILE A 48 -14.76 9.59 -14.83
C ILE A 48 -14.00 10.43 -15.83
N LYS A 49 -14.43 11.67 -15.95
CA LYS A 49 -13.66 12.71 -16.64
C LYS A 49 -12.52 13.17 -15.74
N GLY A 50 -11.29 12.99 -16.22
CA GLY A 50 -10.06 13.37 -15.50
C GLY A 50 -9.01 12.26 -15.58
N ASN A 51 -8.40 12.12 -16.76
CA ASN A 51 -7.18 11.36 -16.92
C ASN A 51 -6.00 12.30 -16.68
N ASP A 52 -5.66 12.50 -15.41
CA ASP A 52 -4.39 13.12 -15.08
C ASP A 52 -3.45 12.04 -14.58
N ALA A 53 -2.78 11.41 -15.53
CA ALA A 53 -1.80 10.34 -15.34
C ALA A 53 -0.48 10.84 -14.74
N THR A 54 -0.33 12.15 -14.50
CA THR A 54 0.91 12.77 -14.02
C THR A 54 1.28 12.36 -12.59
N TYR A 55 0.30 12.11 -11.72
CA TYR A 55 0.51 11.71 -10.32
C TYR A 55 0.11 10.25 -10.09
N ASN A 56 1.08 9.35 -10.32
CA ASN A 56 0.99 7.92 -10.04
C ASN A 56 1.97 7.49 -8.93
N ASP A 57 1.89 6.24 -8.51
CA ASP A 57 2.68 5.72 -7.37
C ASP A 57 4.18 6.02 -7.56
N SER A 58 4.70 5.76 -8.77
CA SER A 58 6.10 5.96 -9.12
C SER A 58 6.49 7.42 -9.24
N THR A 59 5.62 8.28 -9.81
CA THR A 59 5.94 9.72 -9.87
C THR A 59 5.91 10.37 -8.49
N ILE A 60 5.03 9.91 -7.59
CA ILE A 60 5.01 10.37 -6.21
C ILE A 60 6.28 9.94 -5.47
N LEU A 61 6.68 8.67 -5.55
CA LEU A 61 7.90 8.18 -4.90
C LEU A 61 9.16 8.87 -5.45
N ARG A 62 9.23 9.07 -6.77
CA ARG A 62 10.33 9.83 -7.38
C ARG A 62 10.36 11.29 -6.93
N ASP A 63 9.21 11.97 -6.88
CA ASP A 63 9.12 13.34 -6.34
C ASP A 63 9.59 13.38 -4.87
N MET A 64 9.37 12.32 -4.08
CA MET A 64 9.89 12.23 -2.70
C MET A 64 11.43 12.18 -2.69
N GLU A 65 12.03 11.34 -3.53
CA GLU A 65 13.49 11.23 -3.68
C GLU A 65 14.13 12.55 -4.15
N GLU A 66 13.56 13.18 -5.18
CA GLU A 66 14.02 14.47 -5.72
C GLU A 66 13.98 15.58 -4.65
N MET A 67 12.96 15.58 -3.79
CA MET A 67 12.82 16.50 -2.67
C MET A 67 13.61 16.08 -1.41
N LYS A 68 14.41 15.01 -1.50
CA LYS A 68 15.20 14.43 -0.40
C LYS A 68 14.31 14.09 0.81
N VAL A 69 13.13 13.56 0.56
CA VAL A 69 12.19 13.03 1.55
C VAL A 69 12.18 11.51 1.37
N SER A 70 12.69 10.77 2.34
CA SER A 70 12.69 9.31 2.24
C SER A 70 11.27 8.76 2.51
N PRO A 71 10.74 7.89 1.64
CA PRO A 71 9.59 7.06 1.97
C PRO A 71 9.88 6.24 3.24
N ASN A 72 8.85 6.04 4.07
CA ASN A 72 8.93 5.20 5.26
C ASN A 72 7.94 4.03 5.15
N VAL A 73 7.94 3.15 6.14
CA VAL A 73 7.03 1.98 6.20
C VAL A 73 5.55 2.40 6.07
N ASP A 74 5.16 3.55 6.63
CA ASP A 74 3.77 4.04 6.53
C ASP A 74 3.37 4.35 5.09
N ILE A 75 4.25 4.99 4.30
CA ILE A 75 4.00 5.29 2.88
C ILE A 75 3.79 4.00 2.09
N TYR A 76 4.66 3.02 2.30
CA TYR A 76 4.52 1.72 1.63
C TYR A 76 3.29 0.96 2.10
N THR A 77 2.93 1.05 3.38
CA THR A 77 1.70 0.44 3.91
C THR A 77 0.46 1.02 3.24
N VAL A 78 0.41 2.34 3.01
CA VAL A 78 -0.68 3.01 2.27
C VAL A 78 -0.73 2.53 0.81
N LEU A 79 0.42 2.37 0.16
CA LEU A 79 0.49 1.83 -1.19
C LEU A 79 -0.01 0.39 -1.25
N ILE A 80 0.43 -0.48 -0.34
CA ILE A 80 0.03 -1.89 -0.24
C ILE A 80 -1.49 -1.99 -0.05
N ASP A 81 -2.03 -1.36 1.00
CA ASP A 81 -3.47 -1.39 1.29
C ASP A 81 -4.31 -0.83 0.13
N GLY A 82 -3.85 0.26 -0.48
CA GLY A 82 -4.52 0.84 -1.64
C GLY A 82 -4.56 -0.09 -2.85
N HIS A 83 -3.43 -0.72 -3.18
CA HIS A 83 -3.33 -1.65 -4.31
C HIS A 83 -4.13 -2.93 -4.08
N ILE A 84 -4.17 -3.44 -2.85
CA ILE A 84 -5.07 -4.52 -2.45
C ILE A 84 -6.54 -4.17 -2.73
N LYS A 85 -6.98 -2.97 -2.34
CA LYS A 85 -8.38 -2.52 -2.52
C LYS A 85 -8.79 -2.37 -3.98
N ILE A 86 -7.83 -2.15 -4.88
CA ILE A 86 -8.05 -2.11 -6.33
C ILE A 86 -7.60 -3.41 -7.02
N TYR A 87 -7.50 -4.51 -6.27
CA TYR A 87 -7.19 -5.85 -6.78
C TYR A 87 -5.86 -5.94 -7.56
N ASN A 88 -4.91 -5.01 -7.32
CA ASN A 88 -3.58 -5.02 -7.91
C ASN A 88 -2.57 -5.69 -6.97
N PHE A 89 -2.74 -7.00 -6.77
CA PHE A 89 -1.93 -7.80 -5.85
C PHE A 89 -0.44 -7.81 -6.21
N GLU A 90 -0.12 -7.79 -7.49
CA GLU A 90 1.26 -7.76 -7.99
C GLU A 90 1.99 -6.50 -7.49
N LYS A 91 1.38 -5.32 -7.63
CA LYS A 91 1.97 -4.08 -7.11
C LYS A 91 2.05 -4.07 -5.60
N ALA A 92 1.04 -4.60 -4.91
CA ALA A 92 1.07 -4.69 -3.44
C ALA A 92 2.28 -5.52 -2.96
N VAL A 93 2.50 -6.69 -3.56
CA VAL A 93 3.67 -7.55 -3.29
C VAL A 93 4.98 -6.82 -3.64
N ARG A 94 5.04 -6.13 -4.78
CA ARG A 94 6.22 -5.37 -5.19
C ARG A 94 6.59 -4.30 -4.17
N PHE A 95 5.61 -3.52 -3.70
CA PHE A 95 5.85 -2.50 -2.68
C PHE A 95 6.27 -3.09 -1.34
N PHE A 96 5.76 -4.26 -0.97
CA PHE A 96 6.23 -4.97 0.21
C PHE A 96 7.70 -5.35 0.11
N ASN A 97 8.13 -5.90 -1.02
CA ASN A 97 9.53 -6.24 -1.25
C ASN A 97 10.42 -4.99 -1.28
N GLU A 98 9.92 -3.88 -1.83
CA GLU A 98 10.65 -2.61 -1.87
C GLU A 98 10.95 -2.06 -0.46
N ILE A 99 10.08 -2.29 0.54
CA ILE A 99 10.39 -1.98 1.95
C ILE A 99 11.68 -2.69 2.37
N ILE A 100 11.79 -3.99 2.05
CA ILE A 100 12.94 -4.82 2.41
C ILE A 100 14.19 -4.37 1.64
N ASP A 101 14.07 -4.11 0.35
CA ASP A 101 15.17 -3.68 -0.51
C ASP A 101 15.75 -2.33 -0.07
N GLN A 102 14.92 -1.45 0.49
CA GLN A 102 15.36 -0.19 1.10
C GLN A 102 15.92 -0.33 2.53
N GLY A 103 16.02 -1.56 3.04
CA GLY A 103 16.49 -1.84 4.40
C GLY A 103 15.50 -1.43 5.49
N LEU A 104 14.26 -1.11 5.12
CA LEU A 104 13.17 -0.87 6.07
C LEU A 104 12.61 -2.20 6.56
N LYS A 105 11.99 -2.20 7.75
CA LYS A 105 11.38 -3.39 8.33
C LYS A 105 9.86 -3.29 8.20
N PRO A 106 9.21 -4.17 7.42
CA PRO A 106 7.76 -4.27 7.44
C PRO A 106 7.30 -4.56 8.88
N ASP A 107 6.26 -3.86 9.32
CA ASP A 107 5.68 -4.05 10.65
C ASP A 107 4.46 -4.98 10.59
N ARG A 108 3.89 -5.27 11.77
CA ARG A 108 2.69 -6.11 11.87
C ARG A 108 1.52 -5.57 11.03
N VAL A 109 1.36 -4.26 10.94
CA VAL A 109 0.28 -3.63 10.15
C VAL A 109 0.49 -3.91 8.67
N THR A 110 1.72 -3.74 8.19
CA THR A 110 2.14 -3.99 6.81
C THR A 110 1.85 -5.45 6.40
N TYR A 111 2.31 -6.42 7.20
CA TYR A 111 2.04 -7.84 6.96
C TYR A 111 0.55 -8.16 6.98
N THR A 112 -0.16 -7.66 7.98
CA THR A 112 -1.60 -7.93 8.12
C THR A 112 -2.38 -7.42 6.92
N ALA A 113 -2.07 -6.21 6.43
CA ALA A 113 -2.71 -5.64 5.26
C ALA A 113 -2.46 -6.48 4.00
N LEU A 114 -1.21 -6.91 3.77
CA LEU A 114 -0.85 -7.74 2.61
C LEU A 114 -1.51 -9.12 2.66
N ILE A 115 -1.35 -9.85 3.78
CA ILE A 115 -1.88 -11.21 3.95
C ILE A 115 -3.40 -11.21 3.80
N TRP A 116 -4.09 -10.30 4.49
CA TRP A 116 -5.56 -10.21 4.42
C TRP A 116 -6.05 -9.88 3.01
N GLY A 117 -5.36 -8.94 2.35
CA GLY A 117 -5.64 -8.58 0.97
C GLY A 117 -5.50 -9.75 -0.01
N LEU A 118 -4.39 -10.49 0.10
CA LEU A 118 -4.13 -11.66 -0.74
C LEU A 118 -5.15 -12.78 -0.51
N LEU A 119 -5.52 -13.06 0.74
CA LEU A 119 -6.56 -14.05 1.04
C LEU A 119 -7.90 -13.70 0.41
N ASN A 120 -8.34 -12.45 0.51
CA ASN A 120 -9.57 -11.97 -0.12
C ASN A 120 -9.47 -11.96 -1.66
N GLY A 121 -8.26 -11.77 -2.19
CA GLY A 121 -7.93 -11.87 -3.60
C GLY A 121 -7.82 -13.29 -4.15
N ARG A 122 -8.07 -14.32 -3.31
CA ARG A 122 -7.87 -15.74 -3.64
C ARG A 122 -6.42 -16.10 -4.00
N GLN A 123 -5.45 -15.30 -3.56
CA GLN A 123 -4.00 -15.51 -3.72
C GLN A 123 -3.41 -16.22 -2.50
N LYS A 124 -4.01 -17.35 -2.12
CA LYS A 124 -3.77 -18.03 -0.84
C LYS A 124 -2.35 -18.56 -0.71
N GLU A 125 -1.78 -19.08 -1.80
CA GLU A 125 -0.42 -19.62 -1.83
C GLU A 125 0.60 -18.53 -1.49
N ILE A 126 0.39 -17.32 -2.01
CA ILE A 126 1.25 -16.16 -1.72
C ILE A 126 1.02 -15.69 -0.28
N ALA A 127 -0.23 -15.66 0.20
CA ALA A 127 -0.55 -15.26 1.56
C ALA A 127 0.13 -16.15 2.62
N ILE A 128 0.23 -17.46 2.37
CA ILE A 128 0.92 -18.42 3.26
C ILE A 128 2.40 -18.05 3.40
N ILE A 129 3.08 -17.73 2.29
CA ILE A 129 4.51 -17.38 2.31
C ILE A 129 4.76 -16.19 3.25
N TYR A 130 3.97 -15.12 3.11
CA TYR A 130 4.12 -13.93 3.96
C TYR A 130 3.70 -14.17 5.42
N TYR A 131 2.75 -15.08 5.65
CA TYR A 131 2.35 -15.49 6.99
C TYR A 131 3.46 -16.27 7.71
N ASP A 132 4.11 -17.20 7.02
CA ASP A 132 5.22 -17.98 7.56
C ASP A 132 6.43 -17.07 7.84
N GLU A 133 6.71 -16.13 6.92
CA GLU A 133 7.75 -15.12 7.13
C GLU A 133 7.46 -14.26 8.37
N MET A 134 6.23 -13.75 8.52
CA MET A 134 5.79 -12.99 9.70
C MET A 134 5.95 -13.80 10.99
N SER A 135 5.60 -15.09 10.95
CA SER A 135 5.71 -16.02 12.08
C SER A 135 7.16 -16.24 12.49
N SER A 136 8.05 -16.47 11.51
CA SER A 136 9.49 -16.66 11.75
C SER A 136 10.16 -15.43 12.38
N LYS A 137 9.57 -14.24 12.20
CA LYS A 137 10.02 -12.98 12.79
C LYS A 137 9.45 -12.73 14.21
N GLY A 138 8.72 -13.69 14.78
CA GLY A 138 8.15 -13.61 16.13
C GLY A 138 7.01 -12.60 16.27
N MET A 139 6.39 -12.18 15.16
CA MET A 139 5.27 -11.23 15.20
C MET A 139 3.95 -11.94 15.51
N THR A 140 3.06 -11.28 16.25
CA THR A 140 1.72 -11.80 16.55
C THR A 140 0.89 -11.92 15.28
N LYS A 141 0.53 -13.15 14.94
CA LYS A 141 -0.19 -13.52 13.73
C LYS A 141 -1.60 -12.90 13.71
N PRO A 142 -2.16 -12.51 12.55
CA PRO A 142 -3.54 -12.03 12.46
C PRO A 142 -4.51 -13.16 12.85
N LEU A 143 -5.58 -12.84 13.59
CA LEU A 143 -6.61 -13.79 14.10
C LEU A 143 -7.43 -14.54 13.00
N LEU A 144 -7.05 -14.45 11.72
CA LEU A 144 -7.96 -14.66 10.58
C LEU A 144 -7.53 -15.76 9.60
N ILE A 145 -6.77 -16.75 10.04
CA ILE A 145 -6.76 -18.00 9.29
C ILE A 145 -8.12 -18.67 9.51
N PRO A 146 -8.90 -18.97 8.44
CA PRO A 146 -10.10 -19.78 8.57
C PRO A 146 -9.74 -21.09 9.26
N SER A 147 -10.38 -21.33 10.40
CA SER A 147 -10.18 -22.43 11.35
C SER A 147 -10.57 -23.80 10.75
N GLY A 148 -9.91 -24.19 9.66
CA GLY A 148 -10.16 -25.41 8.91
C GLY A 148 -9.14 -25.74 7.83
N ASP A 149 -8.18 -24.86 7.54
CA ASP A 149 -7.05 -25.19 6.69
C ASP A 149 -5.94 -25.87 7.49
N LYS A 150 -5.90 -27.21 7.43
CA LYS A 150 -4.90 -28.08 8.09
C LYS A 150 -3.42 -27.71 7.84
N LYS A 151 -3.13 -26.80 6.90
CA LYS A 151 -1.78 -26.24 6.67
C LYS A 151 -1.39 -25.19 7.71
N PHE A 152 -2.34 -24.47 8.29
CA PHE A 152 -2.09 -23.41 9.26
C PHE A 152 -2.29 -23.85 10.73
N GLU A 153 -2.88 -25.02 10.97
CA GLU A 153 -3.05 -25.61 12.31
C GLU A 153 -1.82 -26.41 12.78
N ARG A 154 -0.81 -26.55 11.94
CA ARG A 154 0.43 -27.22 12.30
C ARG A 154 1.42 -26.18 12.81
N GLU A 155 1.35 -25.86 14.11
CA GLU A 155 2.53 -25.59 14.95
C GLU A 155 2.25 -25.12 16.40
N ASP A 156 1.00 -25.05 16.87
CA ASP A 156 0.75 -24.77 18.32
C ASP A 156 0.66 -26.04 19.17
N ASN A 157 1.33 -27.10 18.76
CA ASN A 157 1.41 -28.31 19.56
C ASN A 157 2.80 -28.91 19.43
N HIS A 158 3.77 -28.38 20.19
CA HIS A 158 4.88 -29.15 20.77
C HIS A 158 5.54 -28.38 21.93
N ARG A 159 5.22 -28.87 23.13
CA ARG A 159 5.92 -28.80 24.44
C ARG A 159 5.70 -27.57 25.30
#